data_AF-A0A0R2NK12-F1
#
_entry.id   AF-A0A0R2NK12-F1
#
_cell.length_a   1.000
_cell.length_b   1.000
_cell.length_c   1.000
_cell.angle_alpha   90.00
_cell.angle_beta   90.00
_cell.angle_gamma   90.00
#
_symmetry.space_group_name_H-M   'P 1'
#
loop_
_entity.id
_entity.type
_entity.pdbx_description
1 polymer ?
#
loop_
_entity_poly.entity_id
_entity_poly.type
_entity_poly.pdbx_seq_one_letter_code
_entity_poly.pdbx_strand_id
1 'polypeptide(L)' 'MKDEIITTIKMSETDYKDVVRLARNDGVTASDYMRSVIESKVDDFKDYEEGMKVFAQNNKLVSRDEVINEVFGE' A
#
# COMPACT_ATOMS: atom_id res chain seq x y z
N MET A 1 -7.06 -25.66 13.15
CA MET A 1 -6.46 -24.49 13.82
C MET A 1 -5.64 -23.78 12.77
N LYS A 2 -5.79 -22.45 12.60
CA LYS A 2 -4.84 -21.70 11.77
C LYS A 2 -3.54 -21.59 12.57
N ASP A 3 -2.40 -21.93 11.96
CA ASP A 3 -1.11 -21.79 12.61
C ASP A 3 -0.84 -20.32 12.92
N GLU A 4 -0.51 -20.01 14.18
CA GLU A 4 -0.21 -18.65 14.61
C GLU A 4 1.24 -18.33 14.23
N ILE A 5 1.42 -17.55 13.15
CA ILE A 5 2.73 -17.05 12.74
C ILE A 5 3.06 -15.82 13.59
N ILE A 6 4.08 -15.95 14.44
CA ILE A 6 4.61 -14.85 15.26
C ILE A 6 5.84 -14.27 14.56
N THR A 7 5.78 -12.98 14.25
CA THR A 7 6.90 -12.23 13.67
C THR A 7 7.46 -11.24 14.69
N THR A 8 8.75 -11.33 14.96
CA THR A 8 9.47 -10.35 15.78
C THR A 8 10.10 -9.28 14.89
N ILE A 9 9.76 -8.02 15.13
CA ILE A 9 10.30 -6.88 14.39
C ILE A 9 11.23 -6.09 15.30
N LYS A 10 12.49 -5.95 14.89
CA LYS A 10 13.44 -5.09 15.59
C LYS A 10 13.30 -3.66 15.07
N MET A 11 13.12 -2.70 15.98
CA MET A 11 13.04 -1.28 15.69
C MET A 11 13.70 -0.47 16.81
N SER A 12 13.96 0.82 16.57
CA SER A 12 14.47 1.71 17.61
C SER A 12 13.39 1.97 18.67
N GLU A 13 13.80 2.36 19.88
CA GLU A 13 12.84 2.71 20.94
C GLU A 13 11.96 3.91 20.54
N THR A 14 12.53 4.87 19.80
CA THR A 14 11.81 6.04 19.28
C THR A 14 10.69 5.62 18.33
N ASP A 15 11.01 4.77 17.35
CA ASP A 15 10.03 4.28 16.38
C ASP A 15 8.93 3.47 17.07
N TYR A 16 9.30 2.64 18.06
CA TYR A 16 8.33 1.88 18.84
C TYR A 16 7.37 2.78 19.63
N LYS A 17 7.86 3.88 20.22
CA LYS A 17 7.00 4.85 20.91
C LYS A 17 6.00 5.51 19.97
N ASP A 18 6.40 5.80 18.74
CA ASP A 18 5.49 6.32 17.72
C ASP A 18 4.42 5.31 17.32
N VAL A 19 4.81 4.04 17.11
CA VAL A 19 3.84 2.95 16.85
C VAL A 19 2.82 2.83 17.99
N VAL A 20 3.27 2.86 19.25
CA VAL A 20 2.37 2.80 20.41
C VAL A 20 1.44 4.00 20.45
N ARG A 21 1.93 5.20 20.13
CA ARG A 21 1.12 6.42 20.09
C ARG A 21 0.03 6.33 19.01
N LEU A 22 0.38 5.85 17.81
CA LEU A 22 -0.57 5.68 16.71
C LEU A 22 -1.62 4.61 17.03
N ALA A 23 -1.18 3.45 17.54
CA ALA A 23 -2.10 2.38 17.96
C ALA A 23 -3.12 2.85 19.02
N ARG A 24 -2.69 3.71 19.95
CA ARG A 24 -3.58 4.31 20.96
C ARG A 24 -4.64 5.24 20.35
N ASN A 25 -4.30 6.00 19.32
CA ASN A 25 -5.27 6.84 18.61
C ASN A 25 -6.37 6.00 17.96
N ASP A 26 -6.00 4.80 17.50
CA ASP A 26 -6.91 3.86 16.84
C ASP A 26 -7.62 2.92 17.84
N GLY A 27 -7.30 3.03 19.14
CA GLY A 27 -7.89 2.21 20.20
C GLY A 27 -7.46 0.73 20.19
N VAL A 28 -6.34 0.39 19.54
CA VAL A 28 -5.85 -0.98 19.37
C VAL A 28 -4.49 -1.20 20.03
N THR A 29 -4.02 -2.46 20.07
CA THR A 29 -2.67 -2.77 20.54
C THR A 29 -1.62 -2.40 19.48
N ALA A 30 -0.37 -2.18 19.90
CA ALA A 30 0.73 -1.93 18.97
C ALA A 30 0.93 -3.10 17.98
N SER A 31 0.71 -4.34 18.41
CA SER A 31 0.81 -5.53 17.56
C SER A 31 -0.30 -5.58 16.52
N ASP A 32 -1.54 -5.24 16.89
CA ASP A 32 -2.68 -5.21 15.96
C ASP A 32 -2.53 -4.07 14.94
N TYR A 33 -2.07 -2.91 15.40
CA TYR A 33 -1.74 -1.79 14.51
C TYR A 33 -0.62 -2.15 13.53
N MET A 34 0.46 -2.77 14.00
CA MET A 34 1.55 -3.20 13.12
C MET A 34 1.08 -4.25 12.11
N ARG A 35 0.21 -5.17 12.53
CA ARG A 35 -0.38 -6.17 11.64
C ARG A 35 -1.19 -5.50 10.53
N SER A 36 -2.11 -4.60 10.88
CA SER A 36 -2.97 -3.92 9.90
C SER A 36 -2.16 -3.08 8.89
N VAL A 37 -1.13 -2.38 9.35
CA VAL A 37 -0.24 -1.59 8.48
C VAL A 37 0.56 -2.49 7.53
N ILE A 38 1.07 -3.62 8.01
CA ILE A 38 1.80 -4.57 7.15
C ILE A 38 0.87 -5.20 6.13
N GLU A 39 -0.32 -5.63 6.55
CA GLU A 39 -1.34 -6.21 5.65
C GLU A 39 -1.77 -5.21 4.58
N SER A 40 -2.08 -3.97 4.97
CA SER A 40 -2.42 -2.89 4.04
C SER A 40 -1.33 -2.66 2.99
N LYS A 41 -0.04 -2.64 3.37
CA LYS A 41 1.04 -2.48 2.39
C LYS A 41 1.16 -3.67 1.43
N VAL A 42 0.91 -4.89 1.92
CA VAL A 42 0.94 -6.09 1.09
C VAL A 42 -0.24 -6.09 0.12
N ASP A 43 -1.42 -5.69 0.58
CA ASP A 43 -2.62 -5.60 -0.24
C ASP A 43 -2.48 -4.50 -1.29
N ASP A 44 -2.03 -3.29 -0.91
CA ASP A 44 -1.74 -2.19 -1.84
C ASP A 44 -0.78 -2.62 -2.96
N PHE A 45 0.26 -3.37 -2.63
CA PHE A 45 1.23 -3.85 -3.62
C PHE A 45 0.59 -4.85 -4.60
N LYS A 46 -0.21 -5.79 -4.09
CA LYS A 46 -0.92 -6.78 -4.92
C LYS A 46 -1.98 -6.12 -5.80
N ASP A 47 -2.73 -5.19 -5.23
CA ASP A 47 -3.80 -4.47 -5.90
C ASP A 47 -3.24 -3.53 -6.97
N TYR A 48 -2.05 -2.96 -6.76
CA TYR A 48 -1.38 -2.14 -7.77
C TYR A 48 -1.07 -2.94 -9.04
N GLU A 49 -0.46 -4.12 -8.91
CA GLU A 49 -0.16 -4.96 -10.09
C GLU A 49 -1.42 -5.36 -10.84
N GLU A 50 -2.48 -5.74 -10.12
CA GLU A 50 -3.74 -6.13 -10.73
C GLU A 50 -4.46 -4.94 -11.37
N GLY A 51 -4.48 -3.79 -10.69
CA GLY A 51 -5.01 -2.53 -11.23
C GLY A 51 -4.30 -2.10 -12.51
N MET A 52 -2.98 -2.27 -12.60
CA MET A 52 -2.21 -1.99 -13.81
C MET A 52 -2.55 -2.95 -14.96
N LYS A 53 -2.86 -4.22 -14.70
CA LYS A 53 -3.33 -5.15 -15.74
C LYS A 53 -4.69 -4.75 -16.27
N VAL A 54 -5.65 -4.43 -15.39
CA VAL A 54 -6.99 -3.98 -15.79
C VAL A 54 -6.90 -2.68 -16.57
N PHE A 55 -6.04 -1.75 -16.15
CA PHE A 55 -5.77 -0.51 -16.87
C PHE A 55 -5.20 -0.78 -18.26
N ALA A 56 -4.21 -1.67 -18.40
CA ALA A 56 -3.59 -2.00 -19.68
C ALA A 56 -4.51 -2.79 -20.64
N GLN A 57 -5.46 -3.58 -20.13
CA GLN A 57 -6.43 -4.29 -20.96
C GLN A 57 -7.45 -3.37 -21.61
N ASN A 58 -7.87 -2.33 -20.89
CA ASN A 58 -8.93 -1.43 -21.33
C ASN A 58 -8.42 -0.14 -22.00
N ASN A 59 -7.13 0.16 -21.85
CA ASN A 59 -6.51 1.35 -22.44
C ASN A 59 -5.44 0.96 -23.46
N LYS A 60 -5.48 1.61 -24.63
CA LYS A 60 -4.37 1.59 -25.56
C LYS A 60 -3.33 2.61 -25.10
N LEU A 61 -2.07 2.22 -25.09
CA LEU A 61 -0.97 3.17 -24.94
C LEU A 61 -0.98 4.08 -26.18
N VAL A 62 -1.22 5.36 -25.95
CA VAL A 62 -1.09 6.41 -26.97
C VAL A 62 0.30 7.01 -26.89
N SER A 63 0.85 7.35 -28.04
CA SER A 63 2.16 7.98 -28.13
C SER A 63 2.14 9.39 -27.55
N ARG A 64 3.31 9.90 -27.16
CA ARG A 64 3.44 11.29 -26.69
C ARG A 64 2.92 12.30 -27.72
N ASP A 65 3.18 12.05 -29.00
CA ASP A 65 2.78 12.94 -30.09
C ASP A 65 1.26 12.95 -30.29
N GLU A 66 0.58 11.81 -30.12
CA GLU A 66 -0.90 11.74 -30.10
C GLU A 66 -1.48 12.52 -28.92
N VAL A 67 -0.90 12.42 -27.72
CA VAL A 67 -1.36 13.18 -26.55
C VAL A 67 -1.19 14.68 -26.77
N ILE A 68 -0.06 15.10 -27.35
CA ILE A 68 0.20 16.52 -27.62
C ILE A 68 -0.80 17.06 -28.65
N ASN A 69 -1.07 16.31 -29.73
CA ASN A 69 -2.07 16.71 -30.73
C ASN A 69 -3.50 16.73 -30.18
N GLU A 70 -3.89 15.83 -29.28
CA GLU A 70 -5.25 15.82 -28.72
C GLU A 70 -5.47 16.96 -27.71
N VAL A 71 -4.45 17.30 -26.91
CA VAL A 71 -4.58 18.28 -25.80
C VAL A 71 -4.24 19.70 -26.24
N PHE A 72 -3.25 19.84 -27.12
CA PHE A 72 -2.73 21.13 -27.57
C PHE A 72 -2.90 21.34 -29.08
N GLY A 73 -3.59 20.43 -29.77
CA GLY A 73 -3.91 20.60 -31.18
C GLY A 73 -4.74 21.86 -31.39
N GLU A 74 -4.17 22.76 -32.18
CA GLU A 74 -4.90 23.75 -32.97
C GLU A 74 -5.80 23.06 -34.01
#